data_AF-A0A7Y6CU51-F1
#
_entry.id   AF-A0A7Y6CU51-F1
#
_cell.length_a   1.000
_cell.length_b   1.000
_cell.length_c   1.000
_cell.angle_alpha   90.00
_cell.angle_beta   90.00
_cell.angle_gamma   90.00
#
_symmetry.space_group_name_H-M   'P 1'
#
loop_
_entity.id
_entity.type
_entity.pdbx_description
1 polymer ?
#
loop_
_entity_poly.entity_id
_entity_poly.type
_entity_poly.pdbx_seq_one_letter_code
_entity_poly.pdbx_strand_id
1 'polypeptide(L)'
;MPKPLRRFVSVVTPARAAGAVFAMIALVAIVYVRRESAADTGLDAEGNEAAYFSALLLVSAGAFVALAARHARPEGPAVPWYVVSVLLLTMAADELLGWHETLERRTGVDWQLLYGPVVVAAGVCALRMMWALRARPRVLATFVGGGTAWLVAQVLEKVQWSGDTLLHPGLIVPEELLEMTGSALFGVAMLAVIDSAARGPAPAAQPGESPSNASARASTT
;
A
#
# COMPACT_ATOMS: atom_id res chain seq x y z
N MET A 1 -16.41 15.76 -9.30
CA MET A 1 -16.45 15.06 -7.99
C MET A 1 -17.65 15.59 -7.21
N PRO A 2 -18.52 14.76 -6.62
CA PRO A 2 -19.68 15.25 -5.88
C PRO A 2 -19.23 16.04 -4.63
N LYS A 3 -19.93 17.15 -4.30
CA LYS A 3 -19.66 18.02 -3.13
C LYS A 3 -19.33 17.31 -1.79
N PRO A 4 -20.01 16.21 -1.38
CA PRO A 4 -19.70 15.55 -0.10
C PRO A 4 -18.28 15.00 0.00
N LEU A 5 -17.72 14.48 -1.09
CA LEU A 5 -16.35 13.92 -1.09
C LEU A 5 -15.28 15.00 -0.85
N ARG A 6 -15.52 16.25 -1.27
CA ARG A 6 -14.60 17.36 -1.03
C ARG A 6 -14.49 17.75 0.46
N ARG A 7 -15.56 17.59 1.25
CA ARG A 7 -15.53 17.91 2.68
C ARG A 7 -14.76 16.86 3.48
N PHE A 8 -14.90 15.58 3.14
CA PHE A 8 -14.25 14.51 3.89
C PHE A 8 -12.71 14.56 3.78
N VAL A 9 -12.17 14.84 2.59
CA VAL A 9 -10.72 14.97 2.37
C VAL A 9 -10.10 16.17 3.12
N SER A 10 -10.90 17.17 3.49
CA SER A 10 -10.40 18.38 4.16
C SER A 10 -10.02 18.19 5.64
N VAL A 11 -10.50 17.13 6.30
CA VAL A 11 -10.31 16.96 7.75
C VAL A 11 -9.03 16.17 8.07
N VAL A 12 -8.63 15.24 7.19
CA VAL A 12 -7.45 14.40 7.38
C VAL A 12 -6.51 14.57 6.19
N THR A 13 -5.42 15.32 6.38
CA THR A 13 -4.34 15.39 5.39
C THR A 13 -3.69 14.02 5.22
N PRO A 14 -3.26 13.61 4.00
CA PRO A 14 -2.57 12.34 3.77
C PRO A 14 -1.39 12.09 4.72
N ALA A 15 -0.66 13.14 5.10
CA ALA A 15 0.45 13.05 6.05
C ALA A 15 0.01 12.61 7.46
N ARG A 16 -1.14 13.10 7.95
CA ARG A 16 -1.70 12.70 9.26
C ARG A 16 -2.20 11.26 9.23
N ALA A 17 -2.88 10.86 8.14
CA ALA A 17 -3.30 9.47 7.94
C ALA A 17 -2.09 8.53 7.92
N ALA A 18 -1.04 8.88 7.16
CA ALA A 18 0.20 8.12 7.12
C ALA A 18 0.83 8.00 8.51
N GLY A 19 0.99 9.11 9.24
CA GLY A 19 1.56 9.11 10.58
C GLY A 19 0.80 8.21 11.56
N ALA A 20 -0.53 8.24 11.51
CA ALA A 20 -1.36 7.36 12.34
C ALA A 20 -1.20 5.88 11.98
N VAL A 21 -1.18 5.55 10.68
CA VAL A 21 -0.97 4.17 10.21
C VAL A 21 0.40 3.64 10.63
N PHE A 22 1.47 4.42 10.43
CA PHE A 22 2.81 4.01 10.85
C PHE A 22 2.96 3.90 12.37
N ALA A 23 2.28 4.76 13.14
CA ALA A 23 2.23 4.60 14.59
C ALA A 23 1.54 3.30 15.01
N MET A 24 0.46 2.91 14.32
CA MET A 24 -0.21 1.63 14.55
C MET A 24 0.67 0.44 14.17
N ILE A 25 1.34 0.48 13.02
CA ILE A 25 2.32 -0.56 12.63
C ILE A 25 3.43 -0.69 13.68
N ALA A 26 3.98 0.43 14.15
CA ALA A 26 5.00 0.43 15.20
C ALA A 26 4.46 -0.13 16.53
N LEU A 27 3.21 0.17 16.89
CA LEU A 27 2.57 -0.39 18.07
C LEU A 27 2.40 -1.91 17.96
N VAL A 28 1.90 -2.40 16.81
CA VAL A 28 1.80 -3.83 16.49
C VAL A 28 3.18 -4.48 16.63
N ALA A 29 4.21 -3.90 16.00
CA ALA A 29 5.60 -4.38 16.13
C ALA A 29 6.04 -4.51 17.59
N ILE A 30 5.85 -3.47 18.40
CA ILE A 30 6.25 -3.46 19.82
C ILE A 30 5.50 -4.53 20.61
N VAL A 31 4.19 -4.67 20.40
CA VAL A 31 3.37 -5.65 21.10
C VAL A 31 3.82 -7.07 20.76
N TYR A 32 4.06 -7.35 19.47
CA TYR A 32 4.41 -8.69 19.03
C TYR A 32 5.86 -9.07 19.32
N VAL A 33 6.84 -8.18 19.14
CA VAL A 33 8.23 -8.43 19.54
C VAL A 33 8.33 -8.78 21.03
N ARG A 34 7.50 -8.13 21.88
CA ARG A 34 7.42 -8.46 23.30
C ARG A 34 6.77 -9.82 23.56
N ARG A 35 5.79 -10.21 22.76
CA ARG A 35 5.08 -11.50 22.88
C ARG A 35 5.91 -12.67 22.40
N GLU A 36 6.62 -12.57 21.27
CA GLU A 36 7.45 -13.66 20.73
C GLU A 36 8.55 -14.11 21.69
N SER A 37 9.08 -13.19 22.50
CA SER A 37 10.06 -13.53 23.54
C SER A 37 9.51 -14.46 24.64
N ALA A 38 8.20 -14.73 24.66
CA ALA A 38 7.52 -15.53 25.68
C ALA A 38 7.11 -16.96 25.24
N ALA A 39 7.57 -17.42 24.06
CA ALA A 39 7.24 -18.69 23.41
C ALA A 39 5.81 -18.77 22.82
N ASP A 40 5.77 -19.13 21.54
CA ASP A 40 4.58 -19.58 20.78
C ASP A 40 3.50 -18.54 20.45
N THR A 41 3.89 -17.37 19.97
CA THR A 41 2.93 -16.34 19.53
C THR A 41 2.91 -16.26 18.02
N GLY A 42 2.07 -17.08 17.40
CA GLY A 42 1.88 -17.15 15.95
C GLY A 42 1.49 -15.80 15.34
N LEU A 43 2.49 -15.01 14.95
CA LEU A 43 2.39 -13.85 14.06
C LEU A 43 1.99 -14.29 12.65
N ASP A 44 2.58 -15.39 12.24
CA ASP A 44 2.33 -16.13 11.01
C ASP A 44 1.06 -17.01 11.09
N ALA A 45 0.32 -16.97 12.21
CA ALA A 45 -0.89 -17.76 12.34
C ALA A 45 -2.05 -17.11 11.59
N GLU A 46 -2.64 -17.86 10.65
CA GLU A 46 -3.88 -17.50 9.98
C GLU A 46 -4.95 -17.03 10.99
N GLY A 47 -5.56 -15.86 10.74
CA GLY A 47 -6.70 -15.36 11.53
C GLY A 47 -6.37 -14.70 12.87
N ASN A 48 -5.12 -14.32 13.11
CA ASN A 48 -4.74 -13.51 14.27
C ASN A 48 -4.99 -12.00 14.06
N GLU A 49 -4.71 -11.18 15.07
CA GLU A 49 -4.91 -9.73 14.99
C GLU A 49 -3.99 -9.01 13.98
N ALA A 50 -2.79 -9.55 13.74
CA ALA A 50 -1.85 -9.02 12.76
C ALA A 50 -2.35 -9.22 11.32
N ALA A 51 -2.79 -10.43 10.97
CA ALA A 51 -3.41 -10.77 9.70
C ALA A 51 -4.66 -9.92 9.42
N TYR A 52 -5.54 -9.71 10.43
CA TYR A 52 -6.68 -8.81 10.28
C TYR A 52 -6.27 -7.36 9.98
N PHE A 53 -5.21 -6.88 10.63
CA PHE A 53 -4.70 -5.53 10.42
C PHE A 53 -4.00 -5.39 9.05
N SER A 54 -3.17 -6.36 8.67
CA SER A 54 -2.53 -6.45 7.35
C SER A 54 -3.57 -6.47 6.22
N ALA A 55 -4.57 -7.33 6.32
CA ALA A 55 -5.69 -7.39 5.39
C ALA A 55 -6.46 -6.07 5.29
N LEU A 56 -6.70 -5.38 6.42
CA LEU A 56 -7.33 -4.05 6.40
C LEU A 56 -6.48 -3.01 5.65
N LEU A 57 -5.16 -3.05 5.80
CA LEU A 57 -4.25 -2.18 5.05
C LEU A 57 -4.31 -2.48 3.56
N LEU A 58 -4.29 -3.76 3.17
CA LEU A 58 -4.42 -4.19 1.77
C LEU A 58 -5.77 -3.81 1.16
N VAL A 59 -6.88 -4.02 1.87
CA VAL A 59 -8.22 -3.57 1.44
C VAL A 59 -8.25 -2.06 1.22
N SER A 60 -7.69 -1.31 2.17
CA SER A 60 -7.63 0.15 2.09
C SER A 60 -6.80 0.60 0.89
N ALA A 61 -5.62 0.00 0.68
CA ALA A 61 -4.76 0.29 -0.46
C ALA A 61 -5.46 -0.03 -1.79
N GLY A 62 -6.05 -1.22 -1.92
CA GLY A 62 -6.81 -1.65 -3.09
C GLY A 62 -7.97 -0.70 -3.41
N ALA A 63 -8.76 -0.31 -2.40
CA ALA A 63 -9.84 0.65 -2.55
C ALA A 63 -9.34 2.04 -2.98
N PHE A 64 -8.23 2.53 -2.43
CA PHE A 64 -7.65 3.80 -2.84
C PHE A 64 -7.07 3.75 -4.26
N VAL A 65 -6.49 2.64 -4.70
CA VAL A 65 -6.07 2.47 -6.10
C VAL A 65 -7.28 2.58 -7.04
N ALA A 66 -8.40 1.91 -6.73
CA ALA A 66 -9.63 2.01 -7.54
C ALA A 66 -10.21 3.44 -7.56
N LEU A 67 -10.23 4.11 -6.41
CA LEU A 67 -10.69 5.50 -6.32
C LEU A 67 -9.78 6.46 -7.10
N ALA A 68 -8.46 6.25 -7.04
CA ALA A 68 -7.49 7.02 -7.83
C ALA A 68 -7.72 6.80 -9.33
N ALA A 69 -7.92 5.56 -9.77
CA ALA A 69 -8.25 5.24 -11.17
C ALA A 69 -9.50 5.98 -11.65
N ARG A 70 -10.56 5.98 -10.83
CA ARG A 70 -11.85 6.60 -11.16
C ARG A 70 -11.82 8.12 -11.14
N HIS A 71 -11.14 8.73 -10.17
CA HIS A 71 -11.28 10.15 -9.86
C HIS A 71 -10.08 11.01 -10.25
N ALA A 72 -8.86 10.47 -10.20
CA ALA A 72 -7.67 11.22 -10.56
C ALA A 72 -7.40 11.24 -12.07
N ARG A 73 -8.08 10.37 -12.83
CA ARG A 73 -7.91 10.19 -14.29
C ARG A 73 -6.42 10.29 -14.68
N PRO A 74 -5.58 9.39 -14.14
CA PRO A 74 -4.16 9.39 -14.46
C PRO A 74 -3.96 9.34 -15.97
N GLU A 75 -2.90 9.95 -16.47
CA GLU A 75 -2.57 9.90 -17.89
C GLU A 75 -2.42 8.44 -18.34
N GLY A 76 -3.20 8.03 -19.34
CA GLY A 76 -3.18 6.68 -19.91
C GLY A 76 -4.38 5.79 -19.55
N PRO A 77 -4.28 4.48 -19.81
CA PRO A 77 -5.38 3.55 -19.60
C PRO A 77 -5.64 3.31 -18.11
N ALA A 78 -6.92 3.16 -17.73
CA ALA A 78 -7.32 2.86 -16.36
C ALA A 78 -7.13 1.38 -15.97
N VAL A 79 -7.03 0.48 -16.96
CA VAL A 79 -6.94 -0.99 -16.74
C VAL A 79 -5.81 -1.38 -15.77
N PRO A 80 -4.56 -0.90 -15.91
CA PRO A 80 -3.48 -1.25 -14.98
C PRO A 80 -3.80 -0.95 -13.52
N TRP A 81 -4.52 0.15 -13.27
CA TRP A 81 -4.89 0.56 -11.91
C TRP A 81 -5.92 -0.40 -11.32
N TYR A 82 -6.93 -0.79 -12.09
CA TYR A 82 -7.92 -1.76 -11.63
C TYR A 82 -7.30 -3.16 -11.42
N VAL A 83 -6.35 -3.58 -12.25
CA VAL A 83 -5.63 -4.84 -12.05
C VAL A 83 -4.87 -4.83 -10.72
N VAL A 84 -4.11 -3.77 -10.43
CA VAL A 84 -3.40 -3.64 -9.15
C VAL A 84 -4.37 -3.54 -7.97
N SER A 85 -5.50 -2.85 -8.14
CA SER A 85 -6.55 -2.79 -7.12
C SER A 85 -7.12 -4.19 -6.79
N VAL A 86 -7.47 -4.96 -7.82
CA VAL A 86 -7.97 -6.34 -7.66
C VAL A 86 -6.93 -7.22 -7.00
N LEU A 87 -5.65 -7.13 -7.41
CA LEU A 87 -4.58 -7.88 -6.78
C LEU A 87 -4.51 -7.61 -5.28
N LEU A 88 -4.43 -6.34 -4.86
CA LEU A 88 -4.33 -5.99 -3.43
C LEU A 88 -5.54 -6.50 -2.64
N LEU A 89 -6.74 -6.49 -3.23
CA LEU A 89 -7.93 -7.05 -2.61
C LEU A 89 -7.89 -8.58 -2.53
N THR A 90 -7.32 -9.26 -3.53
CA THR A 90 -7.08 -10.70 -3.50
C THR A 90 -6.05 -11.05 -2.43
N MET A 91 -4.93 -10.32 -2.34
CA MET A 91 -3.93 -10.51 -1.28
C MET A 91 -4.57 -10.31 0.10
N ALA A 92 -5.45 -9.32 0.27
CA ALA A 92 -6.16 -9.15 1.54
C ALA A 92 -7.04 -10.34 1.91
N ALA A 93 -7.66 -10.99 0.92
CA ALA A 93 -8.48 -12.18 1.15
C ALA A 93 -7.60 -13.40 1.45
N ASP A 94 -6.49 -13.53 0.73
CA ASP A 94 -5.47 -14.57 0.90
C ASP A 94 -4.89 -14.51 2.32
N GLU A 95 -4.49 -13.34 2.79
CA GLU A 95 -4.01 -13.06 4.15
C GLU A 95 -4.99 -13.51 5.24
N LEU A 96 -6.29 -13.30 5.03
CA LEU A 96 -7.31 -13.66 6.01
C LEU A 96 -7.63 -15.16 6.03
N LEU A 97 -7.39 -15.84 4.91
CA LEU A 97 -7.91 -17.19 4.66
C LEU A 97 -6.81 -18.23 4.44
N GLY A 98 -5.54 -17.82 4.40
CA GLY A 98 -4.39 -18.69 4.15
C GLY A 98 -4.53 -19.52 2.88
N TRP A 99 -5.02 -18.91 1.80
CA TRP A 99 -5.24 -19.68 0.56
C TRP A 99 -3.92 -20.16 -0.04
N HIS A 100 -2.88 -19.33 -0.04
CA HIS A 100 -1.57 -19.71 -0.55
C HIS A 100 -1.00 -20.93 0.19
N GLU A 101 -1.08 -20.98 1.53
CA GLU A 101 -0.66 -22.14 2.30
C GLU A 101 -1.50 -23.39 1.97
N THR A 102 -2.82 -23.20 1.89
CA THR A 102 -3.75 -24.30 1.56
C THR A 102 -3.49 -24.87 0.18
N LEU A 103 -3.14 -24.03 -0.79
CA LEU A 103 -2.79 -24.43 -2.15
C LEU A 103 -1.45 -25.16 -2.19
N GLU A 104 -0.44 -24.68 -1.47
CA GLU A 104 0.86 -25.34 -1.36
C GLU A 104 0.72 -26.73 -0.75
N ARG A 105 0.08 -26.85 0.42
CA ARG A 105 -0.17 -28.14 1.08
C ARG A 105 -0.90 -29.14 0.19
N ARG A 106 -1.82 -28.68 -0.64
CA ARG A 106 -2.62 -29.55 -1.53
C ARG A 106 -1.88 -29.97 -2.80
N THR A 107 -0.99 -29.14 -3.31
CA THR A 107 -0.34 -29.36 -4.60
C THR A 107 1.10 -29.85 -4.46
N GLY A 108 1.73 -29.61 -3.31
CA GLY A 108 3.17 -29.79 -3.10
C GLY A 108 4.03 -28.82 -3.93
N VAL A 109 3.42 -27.77 -4.48
CA VAL A 109 4.09 -26.75 -5.28
C VAL A 109 4.14 -25.47 -4.46
N ASP A 110 5.34 -24.92 -4.33
CA ASP A 110 5.61 -23.63 -3.72
C ASP A 110 4.62 -22.57 -4.20
N TRP A 111 3.96 -21.91 -3.26
CA TRP A 111 2.86 -21.00 -3.58
C TRP A 111 3.33 -19.80 -4.42
N GLN A 112 4.58 -19.36 -4.28
CA GLN A 112 5.13 -18.24 -5.07
C GLN A 112 5.19 -18.60 -6.56
N LEU A 113 5.44 -19.88 -6.88
CA LEU A 113 5.36 -20.38 -8.26
C LEU A 113 3.92 -20.40 -8.77
N LEU A 114 2.96 -20.80 -7.93
CA LEU A 114 1.54 -20.82 -8.30
C LEU A 114 1.01 -19.40 -8.57
N TYR A 115 1.43 -18.41 -7.79
CA TYR A 115 1.02 -17.01 -7.92
C TYR A 115 1.88 -16.23 -8.93
N GLY A 116 3.00 -16.79 -9.37
CA GLY A 116 3.96 -16.16 -10.30
C GLY A 116 3.31 -15.47 -11.52
N PRO A 117 2.40 -16.12 -12.27
CA PRO A 117 1.72 -15.47 -13.39
C PRO A 117 0.92 -14.21 -13.00
N VAL A 118 0.25 -14.25 -11.84
CA VAL A 118 -0.53 -13.12 -11.31
C VAL A 118 0.41 -11.98 -10.89
N VAL A 119 1.52 -12.32 -10.22
CA VAL A 119 2.56 -11.36 -9.81
C VAL A 119 3.22 -10.70 -11.02
N VAL A 120 3.50 -11.45 -12.11
CA VAL A 120 4.05 -10.87 -13.34
C VAL A 120 3.08 -9.88 -13.98
N ALA A 121 1.80 -10.24 -14.09
CA ALA A 121 0.78 -9.34 -14.63
C ALA A 121 0.66 -8.06 -13.78
N ALA A 122 0.63 -8.22 -12.46
CA ALA A 122 0.65 -7.11 -11.50
C ALA A 122 1.88 -6.23 -11.65
N GLY A 123 3.07 -6.82 -11.77
CA GLY A 123 4.33 -6.11 -11.97
C GLY A 123 4.32 -5.26 -13.23
N VAL A 124 3.84 -5.81 -14.36
CA VAL A 124 3.68 -5.05 -15.60
C VAL A 124 2.69 -3.88 -15.41
N CYS A 125 1.57 -4.10 -14.74
CA CYS A 125 0.61 -3.04 -14.44
C CYS A 125 1.19 -1.97 -13.50
N ALA A 126 1.97 -2.37 -12.49
CA ALA A 126 2.65 -1.47 -11.57
C ALA A 126 3.69 -0.61 -12.31
N LEU A 127 4.47 -1.17 -13.23
CA LEU A 127 5.40 -0.40 -14.08
C LEU A 127 4.67 0.66 -14.92
N ARG A 128 3.48 0.33 -15.45
CA ARG A 128 2.64 1.32 -16.17
C ARG A 128 2.14 2.41 -15.24
N MET A 129 1.76 2.08 -14.00
CA MET A 129 1.40 3.07 -12.98
C MET A 129 2.59 3.96 -12.62
N MET A 130 3.79 3.41 -12.46
CA MET A 130 5.01 4.17 -12.18
C MET A 130 5.29 5.20 -13.27
N TRP A 131 5.11 4.82 -14.55
CA TRP A 131 5.21 5.77 -15.66
C TRP A 131 4.19 6.91 -15.56
N ALA A 132 2.93 6.61 -15.23
CA ALA A 132 1.89 7.63 -15.04
C ALA A 132 2.16 8.54 -13.82
N LEU A 133 2.90 8.04 -12.83
CA LEU A 133 3.26 8.76 -11.61
C LEU A 133 4.57 9.58 -11.74
N ARG A 134 5.30 9.50 -12.86
CA ARG A 134 6.61 10.17 -13.04
C ARG A 134 6.59 11.69 -12.86
N ALA A 135 5.46 12.33 -13.15
CA ALA A 135 5.28 13.77 -12.93
C ALA A 135 5.07 14.14 -11.44
N ARG A 136 5.00 13.14 -10.55
CA ARG A 136 4.74 13.30 -9.11
C ARG A 136 5.81 12.53 -8.32
N PRO A 137 7.07 13.00 -8.28
CA PRO A 137 8.20 12.22 -7.80
C PRO A 137 8.06 11.73 -6.36
N ARG A 138 7.42 12.51 -5.48
CA ARG A 138 7.14 12.08 -4.10
C ARG A 138 6.17 10.90 -4.04
N VAL A 139 5.07 10.97 -4.81
CA VAL A 139 4.09 9.88 -4.90
C VAL A 139 4.73 8.63 -5.50
N LEU A 140 5.51 8.80 -6.56
CA LEU A 140 6.26 7.72 -7.18
C LEU A 140 7.23 7.08 -6.18
N ALA A 141 8.01 7.86 -5.45
CA ALA A 141 8.94 7.35 -4.45
C ALA A 141 8.22 6.57 -3.33
N THR A 142 7.08 7.07 -2.84
CA THR A 142 6.26 6.35 -1.87
C THR A 142 5.73 5.02 -2.45
N PHE A 143 5.23 5.03 -3.69
CA PHE A 143 4.73 3.83 -4.36
C PHE A 143 5.86 2.79 -4.57
N VAL A 144 7.03 3.24 -5.04
CA VAL A 144 8.20 2.37 -5.23
C VAL A 144 8.67 1.81 -3.89
N GLY A 145 8.74 2.63 -2.83
CA GLY A 145 9.07 2.16 -1.49
C GLY A 145 8.11 1.07 -1.01
N GLY A 146 6.81 1.20 -1.33
CA GLY A 146 5.82 0.17 -1.04
C GLY A 146 6.11 -1.16 -1.73
N GLY A 147 6.41 -1.12 -3.04
CA GLY A 147 6.78 -2.31 -3.81
C GLY A 147 8.13 -2.91 -3.39
N THR A 148 9.10 -2.09 -3.01
CA THR A 148 10.38 -2.56 -2.47
C THR A 148 10.20 -3.25 -1.13
N ALA A 149 9.37 -2.72 -0.23
CA ALA A 149 9.10 -3.37 1.06
C ALA A 149 8.50 -4.77 0.86
N TRP A 150 7.46 -4.89 0.01
CA TRP A 150 6.87 -6.18 -0.38
C TRP A 150 7.91 -7.13 -0.99
N LEU A 151 8.71 -6.65 -1.95
CA LEU A 151 9.72 -7.50 -2.59
C LEU A 151 10.73 -8.05 -1.57
N VAL A 152 11.15 -7.23 -0.59
CA VAL A 152 12.07 -7.68 0.46
C VAL A 152 11.38 -8.69 1.39
N ALA A 153 10.12 -8.46 1.77
CA ALA A 153 9.35 -9.40 2.59
C ALA A 153 9.30 -10.80 1.94
N GLN A 154 8.95 -10.86 0.66
CA GLN A 154 8.88 -12.10 -0.11
C GLN A 154 10.23 -12.83 -0.23
N VAL A 155 11.35 -12.10 -0.19
CA VAL A 155 12.69 -12.70 -0.12
C VAL A 155 12.97 -13.23 1.29
N LEU A 156 12.55 -12.53 2.34
CA LEU A 156 12.70 -13.01 3.72
C LEU A 156 11.91 -14.29 3.93
N GLU A 157 10.65 -14.33 3.50
CA GLU A 157 9.79 -15.50 3.55
C GLU A 157 10.43 -16.70 2.84
N LYS A 158 10.95 -16.48 1.63
CA LYS A 158 11.62 -17.54 0.88
C LYS A 158 12.86 -18.09 1.60
N VAL A 159 13.55 -17.26 2.36
CA VAL A 159 14.72 -17.67 3.18
C VAL A 159 14.26 -18.36 4.46
N GLN A 160 13.10 -18.00 5.01
CA GLN A 160 12.57 -18.58 6.24
C GLN A 160 12.22 -20.06 6.14
N TRP A 161 11.73 -20.49 4.98
CA TRP A 161 11.11 -21.80 4.81
C TRP A 161 11.92 -22.72 3.90
N SER A 162 11.87 -24.03 4.20
CA SER A 162 12.32 -25.10 3.32
C SER A 162 11.23 -26.16 3.19
N GLY A 163 10.31 -25.94 2.23
CA GLY A 163 9.02 -26.64 2.23
C GLY A 163 8.27 -26.32 3.52
N ASP A 164 7.66 -27.32 4.15
CA ASP A 164 6.87 -27.15 5.38
C ASP A 164 7.71 -26.93 6.66
N THR A 165 9.04 -26.75 6.56
CA THR A 165 9.93 -26.60 7.71
C THR A 165 10.39 -25.15 7.87
N LEU A 166 10.05 -24.54 9.00
CA LEU A 166 10.52 -23.22 9.41
C LEU A 166 11.99 -23.28 9.86
N LEU A 167 12.88 -22.62 9.12
CA LEU A 167 14.33 -22.57 9.39
C LEU A 167 14.74 -21.33 10.17
N HIS A 168 14.11 -20.18 9.92
CA HIS A 168 14.53 -18.89 10.46
C HIS A 168 13.36 -18.10 11.07
N PRO A 169 12.79 -18.55 12.20
CA PRO A 169 11.62 -17.92 12.84
C PRO A 169 11.81 -16.43 13.16
N GLY A 170 13.04 -16.00 13.47
CA GLY A 170 13.33 -14.59 13.77
C GLY A 170 13.18 -13.62 12.59
N LEU A 171 12.94 -14.13 11.38
CA LEU A 171 12.65 -13.29 10.21
C LEU A 171 11.16 -13.02 10.00
N ILE A 172 10.25 -13.71 10.72
CA ILE A 172 8.79 -13.55 10.57
C ILE A 172 8.38 -12.10 10.87
N VAL A 173 8.78 -11.57 12.04
CA VAL A 173 8.49 -10.17 12.40
C VAL A 173 8.93 -9.16 11.33
N PRO A 174 10.19 -9.13 10.86
CA PRO A 174 10.59 -8.15 9.86
C PRO A 174 9.90 -8.37 8.50
N GLU A 175 9.56 -9.59 8.12
CA GLU A 175 8.73 -9.85 6.93
C GLU A 175 7.35 -9.22 7.05
N GLU A 176 6.60 -9.61 8.06
CA GLU A 176 5.24 -9.12 8.36
C GLU A 176 5.18 -7.58 8.41
N LEU A 177 6.17 -6.98 9.07
CA LEU A 177 6.27 -5.52 9.16
C LEU A 177 6.55 -4.86 7.80
N LEU A 178 7.34 -5.50 6.94
CA LEU A 178 7.60 -5.01 5.59
C LEU A 178 6.36 -5.13 4.71
N GLU A 179 5.56 -6.19 4.84
CA GLU A 179 4.29 -6.35 4.11
C GLU A 179 3.26 -5.28 4.52
N MET A 180 3.05 -5.11 5.82
CA MET A 180 2.19 -4.03 6.36
C MET A 180 2.68 -2.64 5.93
N THR A 181 3.99 -2.41 6.03
CA THR A 181 4.62 -1.15 5.60
C THR A 181 4.40 -0.91 4.11
N GLY A 182 4.60 -1.94 3.29
CA GLY A 182 4.41 -1.88 1.85
C GLY A 182 2.97 -1.52 1.48
N SER A 183 2.01 -2.20 2.10
CA SER A 183 0.58 -1.98 1.95
C SER A 183 0.16 -0.56 2.37
N ALA A 184 0.66 -0.08 3.51
CA ALA A 184 0.44 1.28 3.96
C ALA A 184 1.00 2.32 2.99
N LEU A 185 2.22 2.12 2.46
CA LEU A 185 2.85 3.02 1.49
C LEU A 185 2.05 3.09 0.18
N PHE A 186 1.53 1.97 -0.32
CA PHE A 186 0.63 1.98 -1.47
C PHE A 186 -0.63 2.81 -1.19
N GLY A 187 -1.28 2.62 -0.04
CA GLY A 187 -2.45 3.39 0.36
C GLY A 187 -2.17 4.90 0.45
N VAL A 188 -1.06 5.28 1.10
CA VAL A 188 -0.64 6.69 1.24
C VAL A 188 -0.34 7.32 -0.12
N ALA A 189 0.35 6.61 -1.01
CA ALA A 189 0.62 7.09 -2.36
C ALA A 189 -0.69 7.38 -3.11
N MET A 190 -1.67 6.48 -3.05
CA MET A 190 -2.95 6.66 -3.74
C MET A 190 -3.82 7.75 -3.11
N LEU A 191 -3.81 7.91 -1.79
CA LEU A 191 -4.45 9.04 -1.12
C LEU A 191 -3.87 10.38 -1.58
N ALA A 192 -2.55 10.47 -1.74
CA ALA A 192 -1.90 11.68 -2.27
C ALA A 192 -2.31 11.95 -3.72
N VAL A 193 -2.50 10.91 -4.55
CA VAL A 193 -3.03 11.03 -5.92
C VAL A 193 -4.44 11.61 -5.91
N ILE A 194 -5.32 11.10 -5.04
CA ILE A 194 -6.71 11.52 -4.90
C ILE A 194 -6.80 12.97 -4.39
N ASP A 195 -6.03 13.32 -3.35
CA ASP A 195 -6.00 14.68 -2.78
C ASP A 195 -5.55 15.70 -3.83
N SER A 196 -4.48 15.39 -4.58
CA SER A 196 -3.98 16.25 -5.66
C SER A 196 -5.05 16.49 -6.73
N ALA A 197 -5.80 15.44 -7.10
CA ALA A 197 -6.89 15.57 -8.07
C ALA A 197 -8.08 16.38 -7.53
N ALA A 198 -8.39 16.30 -6.24
CA ALA A 198 -9.49 17.02 -5.61
C ALA A 198 -9.24 18.54 -5.49
N ARG A 199 -7.96 18.92 -5.30
CA ARG A 199 -7.52 20.34 -5.29
C ARG A 199 -7.63 20.99 -6.67
N GLY A 200 -7.50 20.20 -7.73
CA GLY A 200 -7.50 20.69 -9.11
C GLY A 200 -6.20 21.43 -9.46
N PRO A 201 -6.08 21.95 -10.69
CA PRO A 201 -4.95 22.80 -11.03
C PRO A 201 -4.97 24.05 -10.14
N ALA A 202 -3.79 24.49 -9.70
CA ALA A 202 -3.66 25.80 -9.07
C ALA A 202 -4.26 26.85 -10.03
N PRO A 203 -4.99 27.87 -9.52
CA PRO A 203 -5.50 28.94 -10.37
C PRO A 203 -4.35 29.48 -11.22
N ALA A 204 -4.51 29.50 -12.55
CA ALA A 204 -3.55 30.15 -13.41
C ALA A 204 -3.38 31.58 -12.91
N ALA A 205 -2.14 32.02 -12.67
CA ALA A 205 -1.86 33.41 -12.35
C ALA A 205 -2.55 34.28 -13.41
N GLN A 206 -3.41 35.21 -12.98
CA GLN A 206 -4.16 36.00 -13.96
C GLN A 206 -3.17 36.79 -14.82
N PRO A 207 -3.32 36.80 -16.16
CA PRO A 207 -2.46 37.60 -17.03
C PRO A 207 -2.51 39.06 -16.59
N GLY A 208 -1.40 39.57 -16.02
CA GLY A 208 -1.29 40.95 -15.53
C GLY A 208 -1.23 41.12 -14.01
N GLU A 209 -1.35 40.06 -13.21
CA GLU A 209 -1.11 40.17 -11.75
C GLU A 209 0.40 40.31 -11.50
N SER A 210 0.83 41.54 -11.18
CA SER A 210 2.23 41.84 -10.82
C SER A 210 2.73 40.90 -9.71
N PRO A 211 3.96 40.37 -9.78
CA PRO A 211 4.53 39.52 -8.73
C PRO A 211 4.56 40.19 -7.33
N SER A 212 4.45 41.53 -7.26
CA SER A 212 4.34 42.24 -5.97
C SER A 212 3.01 42.01 -5.25
N ASN A 213 1.92 41.74 -5.98
CA ASN A 213 0.58 41.59 -5.38
C ASN A 213 0.30 40.16 -4.92
N ALA A 214 0.95 39.17 -5.54
CA ALA A 214 0.81 37.76 -5.18
C ALA A 214 1.41 37.44 -3.80
N SER A 215 2.54 38.05 -3.46
CA SER A 215 3.24 37.87 -2.18
C SER A 215 2.46 38.46 -0.99
N ALA A 216 1.74 39.58 -1.19
CA ALA A 216 0.92 40.20 -0.16
C ALA A 216 -0.34 39.38 0.20
N ARG A 217 -0.95 38.65 -0.74
CA ARG A 217 -2.10 37.78 -0.45
C ARG A 217 -1.74 36.54 0.35
N ALA A 218 -0.55 35.98 0.13
CA ALA A 218 -0.09 34.78 0.83
C ALA A 218 0.22 35.03 2.32
N SER A 219 0.35 36.29 2.74
CA SER A 219 0.65 36.66 4.14
C SER A 219 -0.61 36.88 4.99
N THR A 220 -1.80 36.95 4.38
CA THR A 220 -3.06 37.29 5.05
C THR A 220 -4.01 36.11 5.30
N THR A 221 -3.62 34.90 4.91
CA THR A 221 -4.41 33.66 5.07
C THR A 221 -3.60 32.60 5.79
#